data_AF-A0A3B0M4H6-F1
#
_entry.id   AF-A0A3B0M4H6-F1
#
_cell.length_a   1.000
_cell.length_b   1.000
_cell.length_c   1.000
_cell.angle_alpha   90.00
_cell.angle_beta   90.00
_cell.angle_gamma   90.00
#
_symmetry.space_group_name_H-M   'P 1'
#
loop_
_entity.id
_entity.type
_entity.pdbx_description
1 polymer ?
#
loop_
_entity_poly.entity_id
_entity_poly.type
_entity_poly.pdbx_seq_one_letter_code
_entity_poly.pdbx_strand_id
1 'polypeptide(L)'
;MKSSVPDIGSAQFPFLVCLTTQGMATEVILEYQTALFSREEAHFFASQWISLLQKLTCEPAVMNTLSTQFPSSLSFAPSVIANQGQQQTLPFATLRAWLDHQRNLTPEALALVDNNGMTLTYSDLMEQVARMEIFLSKQWKLSYGSVLAIYDHADRHAIIAILAMANRGICFVGLDMNYPDKLITHILTTAGIDAVMVDRANVASPLLTAQPELPLIPIDGYLQVTNWQPLPPDKAINADTLMYKVYTSGSTGLPKELAARHSLMLNIIQWQNGIGLDKPARTLQFTSLSFDISHQEICTTLCTGGTLLLLPPDFVVTIRLYCDLYKLSALSACIFPILFCNT
;
A
#
# COMPACT_ATOMS: atom_id res chain seq x y z
N MET A 1 -33.25 27.71 42.33
CA MET A 1 -32.20 28.62 42.85
C MET A 1 -31.80 29.56 41.73
N LYS A 2 -31.65 30.86 41.99
CA LYS A 2 -31.03 31.78 41.02
C LYS A 2 -29.52 31.53 41.04
N SER A 3 -28.92 31.31 39.86
CA SER A 3 -27.46 31.19 39.70
C SER A 3 -26.77 32.39 40.36
N SER A 4 -25.68 32.12 41.07
CA SER A 4 -24.88 33.14 41.77
C SER A 4 -23.85 33.84 40.87
N VAL A 5 -23.75 33.42 39.59
CA VAL A 5 -22.79 33.96 38.63
C VAL A 5 -23.52 34.86 37.62
N PRO A 6 -23.07 36.10 37.42
CA PRO A 6 -23.68 37.03 36.47
C PRO A 6 -23.55 36.53 35.04
N ASP A 7 -24.66 36.45 34.31
CA ASP A 7 -24.68 36.21 32.86
C ASP A 7 -24.21 37.50 32.15
N ILE A 8 -23.00 37.45 31.60
CA ILE A 8 -22.33 38.60 30.97
C ILE A 8 -22.68 38.71 29.47
N GLY A 9 -23.49 37.77 28.94
CA GLY A 9 -23.91 37.75 27.53
C GLY A 9 -22.78 37.61 26.50
N SER A 10 -21.53 37.38 26.93
CA SER A 10 -20.36 37.25 26.07
C SER A 10 -19.37 36.25 26.67
N ALA A 11 -18.89 35.32 25.84
CA ALA A 11 -17.93 34.29 26.25
C ALA A 11 -16.49 34.77 26.03
N GLN A 12 -15.71 34.93 27.10
CA GLN A 12 -14.33 35.44 27.01
C GLN A 12 -13.32 34.40 26.52
N PHE A 13 -13.63 33.12 26.74
CA PHE A 13 -12.85 31.97 26.29
C PHE A 13 -13.70 31.09 25.36
N PRO A 14 -13.09 30.30 24.46
CA PRO A 14 -13.82 29.39 23.57
C PRO A 14 -14.76 28.43 24.32
N PHE A 15 -14.30 27.91 25.46
CA PHE A 15 -15.04 27.02 26.35
C PHE A 15 -14.50 27.16 27.78
N LEU A 16 -15.39 27.35 28.75
CA LEU A 16 -15.06 27.53 30.16
C LEU A 16 -16.03 26.69 30.99
N VAL A 17 -15.47 25.87 31.89
CA VAL A 17 -16.21 25.15 32.93
C VAL A 17 -15.87 25.79 34.26
N CYS A 18 -16.87 26.35 34.94
CA CYS A 18 -16.73 26.88 36.29
C CYS A 18 -17.47 25.96 37.26
N LEU A 19 -16.80 25.58 38.34
CA LEU A 19 -17.35 24.77 39.42
C LEU A 19 -17.48 25.65 40.66
N THR A 20 -18.68 25.72 41.22
CA THR A 20 -18.89 26.37 42.51
C THR A 20 -19.53 25.40 43.48
N THR A 21 -19.07 25.39 44.72
CA THR A 21 -19.60 24.51 45.77
C THR A 21 -20.34 25.34 46.80
N GLN A 22 -21.59 25.00 47.08
CA GLN A 22 -22.39 25.58 48.15
C GLN A 22 -22.89 24.45 49.07
N GLY A 23 -22.24 24.28 50.23
CA GLY A 23 -22.54 23.18 51.15
C GLY A 23 -22.21 21.82 50.53
N MET A 24 -23.18 20.90 50.49
CA MET A 24 -23.03 19.59 49.83
C MET A 24 -23.41 19.60 48.34
N ALA A 25 -23.78 20.76 47.78
CA ALA A 25 -24.14 20.88 46.37
C ALA A 25 -22.99 21.49 45.55
N THR A 26 -22.72 20.91 44.39
CA THR A 26 -21.80 21.46 43.38
C THR A 26 -22.61 21.97 42.20
N GLU A 27 -22.51 23.26 41.92
CA GLU A 27 -23.05 23.90 40.72
C GLU A 27 -21.96 23.95 39.64
N VAL A 28 -22.33 23.51 38.43
CA VAL A 28 -21.44 23.52 37.25
C VAL A 28 -22.00 24.54 36.26
N ILE A 29 -21.17 25.51 35.88
CA ILE A 29 -21.53 26.56 34.94
C ILE A 29 -20.67 26.40 33.69
N LEU A 30 -21.32 26.47 32.53
CA LEU A 30 -20.70 26.34 31.23
C LEU A 30 -20.85 27.65 30.49
N GLU A 31 -19.73 28.23 30.09
CA GLU A 31 -19.67 29.39 29.22
C GLU A 31 -18.91 28.97 27.97
N TYR A 32 -19.48 29.22 26.79
CA TYR A 32 -18.89 28.80 25.53
C TYR A 32 -19.26 29.77 24.40
N GLN A 33 -18.40 29.86 23.40
CA GLN A 33 -18.66 30.65 22.21
C GLN A 33 -19.62 29.91 21.27
N THR A 34 -20.80 30.46 21.01
CA THR A 34 -21.83 29.86 20.14
C THR A 34 -21.41 29.77 18.68
N ALA A 35 -20.39 30.52 18.27
CA ALA A 35 -19.76 30.39 16.96
C ALA A 35 -18.92 29.10 16.81
N LEU A 36 -18.49 28.51 17.92
CA LEU A 36 -17.65 27.31 17.95
C LEU A 36 -18.40 26.06 18.43
N PHE A 37 -19.41 26.23 19.29
CA PHE A 37 -20.17 25.12 19.85
C PHE A 37 -21.67 25.40 19.80
N SER A 38 -22.43 24.43 19.28
CA SER A 38 -23.86 24.37 19.52
C SER A 38 -24.14 24.09 21.00
N ARG A 39 -25.36 24.44 21.43
CA ARG A 39 -25.83 24.10 22.79
C ARG A 39 -25.78 22.60 23.06
N GLU A 40 -26.08 21.81 22.04
CA GLU A 40 -26.08 20.35 22.08
C GLU A 40 -24.68 19.79 22.31
N GLU A 41 -23.68 20.28 21.57
CA GLU A 41 -22.26 19.91 21.76
C GLU A 41 -21.73 20.35 23.12
N ALA A 42 -22.01 21.59 23.54
CA ALA A 42 -21.55 22.09 24.83
C ALA A 42 -22.15 21.31 26.02
N HIS A 43 -23.44 20.99 25.95
CA HIS A 43 -24.11 20.15 26.94
C HIS A 43 -23.56 18.72 26.93
N PHE A 44 -23.26 18.17 25.75
CA PHE A 44 -22.62 16.86 25.64
C PHE A 44 -21.25 16.85 26.33
N PHE A 45 -20.35 17.78 26.01
CA PHE A 45 -19.02 17.86 26.64
C PHE A 45 -19.11 17.95 28.16
N ALA A 46 -20.03 18.75 28.67
CA ALA A 46 -20.24 18.89 30.11
C ALA A 46 -20.76 17.61 30.76
N SER A 47 -21.72 16.92 30.12
CA SER A 47 -22.23 15.63 30.61
C SER A 47 -21.12 14.58 30.72
N GLN A 48 -20.15 14.61 29.79
CA GLN A 48 -18.99 13.73 29.84
C GLN A 48 -17.99 14.08 30.93
N TRP A 49 -17.74 15.38 31.12
CA TRP A 49 -16.90 15.84 32.21
C TRP A 49 -17.47 15.46 33.58
N ILE A 50 -18.79 15.60 33.76
CA ILE A 50 -19.48 15.18 34.99
C ILE A 50 -19.41 13.66 35.18
N SER A 51 -19.64 12.86 34.12
CA SER A 51 -19.53 11.40 34.16
C SER A 51 -18.11 10.95 34.56
N LEU A 52 -17.08 11.63 34.05
CA LEU A 52 -15.68 11.37 34.43
C LEU A 52 -15.43 11.68 35.91
N LEU A 53 -15.87 12.85 36.41
CA LEU A 53 -15.73 13.22 37.81
C LEU A 53 -16.45 12.24 38.75
N GLN A 54 -17.64 11.79 38.38
CA GLN A 54 -18.38 10.77 39.14
C GLN A 54 -17.61 9.44 39.21
N LYS A 55 -17.05 8.97 38.09
CA LYS A 55 -16.23 7.75 38.08
C LYS A 55 -14.96 7.89 38.94
N LEU A 56 -14.26 9.02 38.82
CA LEU A 56 -13.04 9.30 39.60
C LEU A 56 -13.30 9.39 41.11
N THR A 57 -14.49 9.88 41.50
CA THR A 57 -14.87 10.00 42.92
C THR A 57 -15.36 8.68 43.51
N CYS A 58 -16.01 7.81 42.72
CA CYS A 58 -16.45 6.50 43.18
C CYS A 58 -15.33 5.45 43.21
N GLU A 59 -14.38 5.51 42.28
CA GLU A 59 -13.29 4.52 42.17
C GLU A 59 -11.94 5.20 41.85
N PRO A 60 -11.22 5.73 42.85
CA PRO A 60 -9.96 6.45 42.61
C PRO A 60 -8.85 5.60 41.98
N ALA A 61 -8.92 4.27 42.13
CA ALA A 61 -7.91 3.33 41.64
C ALA A 61 -7.93 3.11 40.11
N VAL A 62 -8.98 3.52 39.39
CA VAL A 62 -9.12 3.32 37.93
C VAL A 62 -8.51 4.47 37.10
N MET A 63 -7.85 5.46 37.74
CA MET A 63 -7.34 6.67 37.06
C MET A 63 -6.47 6.39 35.83
N ASN A 64 -5.67 5.31 35.85
CA ASN A 64 -4.78 4.93 34.74
C ASN A 64 -5.46 4.07 33.65
N THR A 65 -6.72 3.67 33.85
CA THR A 65 -7.47 2.75 32.97
C THR A 65 -8.82 3.34 32.55
N LEU A 66 -9.12 4.58 32.93
CA LEU A 66 -10.35 5.26 32.52
C LEU A 66 -10.29 5.56 31.02
N SER A 67 -11.13 4.84 30.28
CA SER A 67 -11.43 5.21 28.91
C SER A 67 -12.26 6.50 28.90
N THR A 68 -11.80 7.50 28.15
CA THR A 68 -12.60 8.68 27.79
C THR A 68 -13.60 8.37 26.67
N GLN A 69 -13.80 7.08 26.33
CA GLN A 69 -14.93 6.66 25.50
C GLN A 69 -16.21 6.75 26.33
N PHE A 70 -16.86 7.88 26.17
CA PHE A 70 -18.12 8.17 26.79
C PHE A 70 -19.29 7.59 25.98
N PRO A 71 -20.37 7.09 26.63
CA PRO A 71 -21.57 6.65 25.92
C PRO A 71 -22.16 7.82 25.13
N SER A 72 -22.40 7.55 23.85
CA SER A 72 -22.59 8.50 22.75
C SER A 72 -23.98 9.14 22.71
N SER A 73 -24.03 10.47 22.62
CA SER A 73 -24.96 11.22 21.74
C SER A 73 -24.57 12.71 21.74
N LEU A 74 -24.39 13.42 20.63
CA LEU A 74 -25.15 13.39 19.38
C LEU A 74 -24.40 12.76 18.20
N SER A 75 -25.05 11.79 17.54
CA SER A 75 -24.74 11.26 16.19
C SER A 75 -23.27 10.99 15.81
N PHE A 76 -22.39 10.73 16.76
CA PHE A 76 -21.21 9.91 16.52
C PHE A 76 -21.57 8.47 16.91
N ALA A 77 -21.88 7.63 15.91
CA ALA A 77 -21.68 6.20 16.09
C ALA A 77 -20.26 6.01 16.64
N PRO A 78 -19.99 5.00 17.51
CA PRO A 78 -18.64 4.75 18.00
C PRO A 78 -17.69 4.83 16.81
N SER A 79 -16.70 5.72 16.85
CA SER A 79 -15.82 6.01 15.69
C SER A 79 -15.18 4.73 15.13
N VAL A 80 -15.08 3.69 15.97
CA VAL A 80 -14.70 2.33 15.62
C VAL A 80 -15.67 1.67 14.62
N ILE A 81 -16.99 1.79 14.78
CA ILE A 81 -17.98 1.21 13.86
C ILE A 81 -18.13 2.05 12.60
N ALA A 82 -18.08 3.39 12.70
CA ALA A 82 -18.22 4.27 11.54
C ALA A 82 -17.00 4.25 10.61
N ASN A 83 -15.79 3.99 11.13
CA ASN A 83 -14.54 3.93 10.35
C ASN A 83 -14.10 2.49 10.00
N GLN A 84 -14.85 1.47 10.40
CA GLN A 84 -14.61 0.10 9.96
C GLN A 84 -15.36 -0.14 8.65
N GLY A 85 -14.61 -0.24 7.55
CA GLY A 85 -15.14 -0.73 6.29
C GLY A 85 -15.76 -2.12 6.47
N GLN A 86 -16.74 -2.48 5.65
CA GLN A 86 -17.30 -3.83 5.68
C GLN A 86 -16.22 -4.86 5.39
N GLN A 87 -16.15 -5.89 6.23
CA GLN A 87 -15.31 -7.05 5.95
C GLN A 87 -15.83 -7.72 4.68
N GLN A 88 -14.97 -7.87 3.68
CA GLN A 88 -15.29 -8.54 2.43
C GLN A 88 -14.52 -9.86 2.33
N THR A 89 -15.20 -10.87 1.78
CA THR A 89 -14.55 -12.12 1.40
C THR A 89 -13.79 -11.90 0.09
N LEU A 90 -12.52 -12.31 0.06
CA LEU A 90 -11.73 -12.29 -1.17
C LEU A 90 -12.24 -13.37 -2.14
N PRO A 91 -12.45 -13.07 -3.43
CA PRO A 91 -12.90 -14.06 -4.41
C PRO A 91 -11.84 -15.13 -4.68
N PHE A 92 -10.55 -14.78 -4.54
CA PHE A 92 -9.43 -15.71 -4.70
C PHE A 92 -8.40 -15.54 -3.59
N ALA A 93 -7.83 -16.66 -3.14
CA ALA A 93 -6.92 -16.72 -1.99
C ALA A 93 -5.45 -16.41 -2.31
N THR A 94 -5.06 -16.39 -3.60
CA THR A 94 -3.68 -16.16 -4.04
C THR A 94 -3.63 -15.24 -5.25
N LEU A 95 -2.52 -14.51 -5.42
CA LEU A 95 -2.32 -13.64 -6.58
C LEU A 95 -2.37 -14.43 -7.89
N ARG A 96 -1.77 -15.63 -7.90
CA ARG A 96 -1.84 -16.56 -9.02
C ARG A 96 -3.27 -16.86 -9.46
N ALA A 97 -4.17 -17.09 -8.51
CA ALA A 97 -5.57 -17.42 -8.82
C ALA A 97 -6.32 -16.24 -9.44
N TRP A 98 -6.02 -15.00 -9.05
CA TRP A 98 -6.54 -13.80 -9.72
C TRP A 98 -6.05 -13.71 -11.17
N LEU A 99 -4.74 -13.89 -11.39
CA LEU A 99 -4.13 -13.84 -12.72
C LEU A 99 -4.63 -14.95 -13.64
N ASP A 100 -4.72 -16.18 -13.14
CA ASP A 100 -5.24 -17.33 -13.90
C ASP A 100 -6.72 -17.12 -14.26
N HIS A 101 -7.52 -16.57 -13.34
CA HIS A 101 -8.91 -16.21 -13.62
C HIS A 101 -9.00 -15.19 -14.76
N GLN A 102 -8.22 -14.11 -14.68
CA GLN A 102 -8.24 -13.07 -15.71
C GLN A 102 -7.76 -13.59 -17.07
N ARG A 103 -6.68 -14.38 -17.10
CA ARG A 103 -6.18 -15.02 -18.33
C ARG A 103 -7.24 -15.93 -18.96
N ASN A 104 -7.97 -16.70 -18.16
CA ASN A 104 -9.01 -17.59 -18.68
C ASN A 104 -10.23 -16.80 -19.17
N LEU A 105 -10.52 -15.65 -18.57
CA LEU A 105 -11.65 -14.79 -18.96
C LEU A 105 -11.38 -14.03 -20.25
N THR A 106 -10.20 -13.43 -20.41
CA THR A 106 -9.83 -12.59 -21.56
C THR A 106 -8.41 -12.88 -22.05
N PRO A 107 -8.15 -14.07 -22.61
CA PRO A 107 -6.80 -14.49 -23.00
C PRO A 107 -6.13 -13.56 -24.00
N GLU A 108 -6.90 -13.07 -24.98
CA GLU A 108 -6.42 -12.21 -26.08
C GLU A 108 -6.45 -10.71 -25.76
N ALA A 109 -6.92 -10.32 -24.57
CA ALA A 109 -6.91 -8.91 -24.18
C ALA A 109 -5.48 -8.45 -23.88
N LEU A 110 -5.19 -7.18 -24.17
CA LEU A 110 -3.90 -6.57 -23.89
C LEU A 110 -3.67 -6.47 -22.37
N ALA A 111 -2.62 -7.13 -21.88
CA ALA A 111 -2.19 -7.07 -20.49
C ALA A 111 -1.08 -6.04 -20.28
N LEU A 112 -0.14 -5.94 -21.22
CA LEU A 112 1.03 -5.07 -21.08
C LEU A 112 1.42 -4.45 -22.42
N VAL A 113 1.79 -3.17 -22.40
CA VAL A 113 2.43 -2.47 -23.52
C VAL A 113 3.76 -1.91 -23.02
N ASP A 114 4.84 -2.35 -23.66
CA ASP A 114 6.20 -1.94 -23.35
C ASP A 114 6.51 -0.57 -23.97
N ASN A 115 7.57 0.07 -23.50
CA ASN A 115 8.01 1.40 -23.94
C ASN A 115 8.41 1.45 -25.44
N ASN A 116 8.75 0.30 -26.03
CA ASN A 116 9.10 0.15 -27.44
C ASN A 116 7.90 -0.25 -28.33
N GLY A 117 6.68 -0.24 -27.78
CA GLY A 117 5.46 -0.60 -28.50
C GLY A 117 5.22 -2.11 -28.62
N MET A 118 6.06 -2.96 -28.02
CA MET A 118 5.79 -4.39 -27.88
C MET A 118 4.58 -4.59 -26.98
N THR A 119 3.70 -5.53 -27.33
CA THR A 119 2.50 -5.82 -26.55
C THR A 119 2.45 -7.28 -26.13
N LEU A 120 1.93 -7.53 -24.93
CA LEU A 120 1.62 -8.87 -24.45
C LEU A 120 0.12 -8.95 -24.17
N THR A 121 -0.52 -10.00 -24.68
CA THR A 121 -1.85 -10.41 -24.23
C THR A 121 -1.75 -11.05 -22.84
N TYR A 122 -2.90 -11.31 -22.19
CA TYR A 122 -2.91 -12.08 -20.94
C TYR A 122 -2.36 -13.49 -21.11
N SER A 123 -2.63 -14.15 -22.25
CA SER A 123 -2.03 -15.44 -22.59
C SER A 123 -0.51 -15.34 -22.70
N ASP A 124 0.00 -14.36 -23.46
CA ASP A 124 1.44 -14.17 -23.64
C ASP A 124 2.13 -13.88 -22.30
N LEU A 125 1.57 -12.95 -21.50
CA LEU A 125 2.13 -12.59 -20.21
C LEU A 125 2.24 -13.81 -19.30
N MET A 126 1.17 -14.59 -19.18
CA MET A 126 1.16 -15.76 -18.29
C MET A 126 2.04 -16.89 -18.78
N GLU A 127 2.26 -17.03 -20.09
CA GLU A 127 3.30 -17.91 -20.63
C GLU A 127 4.69 -17.46 -20.19
N GLN A 128 5.01 -16.17 -20.33
CA GLN A 128 6.33 -15.66 -19.91
C GLN A 128 6.54 -15.78 -18.40
N VAL A 129 5.49 -15.55 -17.60
CA VAL A 129 5.50 -15.79 -16.15
C VAL A 129 5.79 -17.26 -15.85
N ALA A 130 5.14 -18.21 -16.55
CA ALA A 130 5.42 -19.64 -16.37
C ALA A 130 6.87 -20.01 -16.73
N ARG A 131 7.43 -19.41 -17.79
CA ARG A 131 8.85 -19.58 -18.15
C ARG A 131 9.78 -19.03 -17.07
N MET A 132 9.47 -17.87 -16.50
CA MET A 132 10.21 -17.29 -15.38
C MET A 132 10.11 -18.15 -14.12
N GLU A 133 8.93 -18.70 -13.80
CA GLU A 133 8.75 -19.63 -12.67
C GLU A 133 9.66 -20.87 -12.82
N ILE A 134 9.77 -21.42 -14.04
CA ILE A 134 10.68 -22.52 -14.36
C ILE A 134 12.15 -22.10 -14.25
N PHE A 135 12.50 -20.93 -14.79
CA PHE A 135 13.85 -20.38 -14.73
C PHE A 135 14.35 -20.26 -13.27
N LEU A 136 13.56 -19.61 -12.41
CA LEU A 136 13.88 -19.45 -10.99
C LEU A 136 13.94 -20.80 -10.26
N SER A 137 12.96 -21.69 -10.49
CA SER A 137 12.87 -22.95 -9.75
C SER A 137 13.88 -24.01 -10.20
N LYS A 138 14.12 -24.14 -11.51
CA LYS A 138 14.92 -25.24 -12.08
C LYS A 138 16.38 -24.88 -12.29
N GLN A 139 16.66 -23.65 -12.73
CA GLN A 139 18.04 -23.22 -12.99
C GLN A 139 18.69 -22.62 -11.75
N TRP A 140 17.95 -21.78 -11.02
CA TRP A 140 18.47 -21.09 -9.84
C TRP A 140 18.13 -21.76 -8.51
N LYS A 141 17.26 -22.79 -8.51
CA LYS A 141 16.82 -23.53 -7.32
C LYS A 141 16.21 -22.63 -6.24
N LEU A 142 15.60 -21.53 -6.66
CA LEU A 142 14.90 -20.60 -5.77
C LEU A 142 13.47 -21.10 -5.53
N SER A 143 12.97 -20.92 -4.32
CA SER A 143 11.69 -21.50 -3.89
C SER A 143 10.98 -20.62 -2.87
N TYR A 144 9.84 -21.09 -2.37
CA TYR A 144 9.12 -20.47 -1.26
C TYR A 144 10.08 -20.04 -0.14
N GLY A 145 9.95 -18.78 0.28
CA GLY A 145 10.78 -18.19 1.34
C GLY A 145 12.09 -17.56 0.88
N SER A 146 12.52 -17.76 -0.37
CA SER A 146 13.65 -17.02 -0.93
C SER A 146 13.36 -15.52 -1.02
N VAL A 147 14.40 -14.70 -0.98
CA VAL A 147 14.34 -13.25 -1.11
C VAL A 147 15.23 -12.78 -2.26
N LEU A 148 14.66 -12.11 -3.25
CA LEU A 148 15.40 -11.61 -4.42
C LEU A 148 15.33 -10.09 -4.50
N ALA A 149 16.44 -9.46 -4.81
CA ALA A 149 16.43 -8.05 -5.19
C ALA A 149 16.22 -7.90 -6.70
N ILE A 150 15.46 -6.89 -7.13
CA ILE A 150 15.41 -6.45 -8.53
C ILE A 150 16.17 -5.13 -8.59
N TYR A 151 17.33 -5.13 -9.24
CA TYR A 151 18.12 -3.94 -9.54
C TYR A 151 17.93 -3.58 -11.01
N ASP A 152 16.77 -2.99 -11.31
CA ASP A 152 16.37 -2.65 -12.68
C ASP A 152 15.27 -1.58 -12.70
N HIS A 153 15.01 -1.04 -13.90
CA HIS A 153 13.82 -0.25 -14.16
C HIS A 153 12.56 -1.14 -14.19
N ALA A 154 11.38 -0.51 -14.13
CA ALA A 154 10.10 -1.20 -14.27
C ALA A 154 9.79 -1.56 -15.73
N ASP A 155 10.64 -2.38 -16.32
CA ASP A 155 10.47 -2.92 -17.67
C ASP A 155 9.61 -4.19 -17.66
N ARG A 156 9.31 -4.74 -18.85
CA ARG A 156 8.49 -5.95 -18.97
C ARG A 156 9.11 -7.16 -18.23
N HIS A 157 10.44 -7.25 -18.18
CA HIS A 157 11.15 -8.37 -17.59
C HIS A 157 11.03 -8.32 -16.06
N ALA A 158 11.12 -7.13 -15.47
CA ALA A 158 10.85 -6.87 -14.06
C ALA A 158 9.40 -7.17 -13.70
N ILE A 159 8.42 -6.77 -14.52
CA ILE A 159 7.01 -7.11 -14.27
C ILE A 159 6.81 -8.64 -14.26
N ILE A 160 7.36 -9.35 -15.24
CA ILE A 160 7.29 -10.81 -15.33
C ILE A 160 7.97 -11.47 -14.12
N ALA A 161 9.13 -10.96 -13.69
CA ALA A 161 9.85 -11.43 -12.52
C ALA A 161 9.01 -11.27 -11.24
N ILE A 162 8.41 -10.11 -11.02
CA ILE A 162 7.55 -9.82 -9.86
C ILE A 162 6.38 -10.81 -9.79
N LEU A 163 5.67 -11.02 -10.88
CA LEU A 163 4.53 -11.94 -10.94
C LEU A 163 4.96 -13.38 -10.69
N ALA A 164 6.06 -13.82 -11.30
CA ALA A 164 6.59 -15.17 -11.11
C ALA A 164 7.06 -15.39 -9.66
N MET A 165 7.78 -14.43 -9.07
CA MET A 165 8.23 -14.52 -7.68
C MET A 165 7.04 -14.60 -6.72
N ALA A 166 6.05 -13.73 -6.89
CA ALA A 166 4.81 -13.76 -6.10
C ALA A 166 4.05 -15.10 -6.26
N ASN A 167 4.00 -15.67 -7.46
CA ASN A 167 3.38 -16.98 -7.69
C ASN A 167 4.14 -18.16 -7.06
N ARG A 168 5.42 -17.98 -6.73
CA ARG A 168 6.28 -18.99 -6.11
C ARG A 168 6.56 -18.73 -4.63
N GLY A 169 5.93 -17.71 -4.03
CA GLY A 169 6.15 -17.35 -2.62
C GLY A 169 7.58 -16.85 -2.36
N ILE A 170 8.20 -16.28 -3.38
CA ILE A 170 9.50 -15.62 -3.31
C ILE A 170 9.23 -14.15 -3.00
N CYS A 171 9.84 -13.66 -1.92
CA CYS A 171 9.77 -12.26 -1.55
C CYS A 171 10.69 -11.46 -2.48
N PHE A 172 10.22 -10.33 -3.01
CA PHE A 172 11.08 -9.46 -3.82
C PHE A 172 11.33 -8.10 -3.17
N VAL A 173 12.45 -7.47 -3.55
CA VAL A 173 12.88 -6.15 -3.08
C VAL A 173 13.26 -5.31 -4.29
N GLY A 174 12.45 -4.32 -4.65
CA GLY A 174 12.79 -3.39 -5.72
C GLY A 174 13.87 -2.39 -5.27
N LEU A 175 14.89 -2.20 -6.10
CA LEU A 175 15.98 -1.25 -5.87
C LEU A 175 15.96 -0.17 -6.94
N ASP A 176 15.87 1.09 -6.51
CA ASP A 176 15.99 2.22 -7.42
C ASP A 176 17.46 2.48 -7.74
N MET A 177 17.82 2.45 -9.01
CA MET A 177 19.20 2.67 -9.46
C MET A 177 19.66 4.12 -9.23
N ASN A 178 18.74 5.05 -8.98
CA ASN A 178 19.06 6.43 -8.62
C ASN A 178 19.35 6.62 -7.14
N TYR A 179 19.20 5.58 -6.30
CA TYR A 179 19.57 5.66 -4.90
C TYR A 179 21.09 5.73 -4.73
N PRO A 180 21.58 6.41 -3.67
CA PRO A 180 23.01 6.38 -3.37
C PRO A 180 23.50 4.95 -3.15
N ASP A 181 24.67 4.60 -3.69
CA ASP A 181 25.30 3.28 -3.55
C ASP A 181 25.32 2.75 -2.10
N LYS A 182 25.55 3.65 -1.13
CA LYS A 182 25.54 3.30 0.30
C LYS A 182 24.18 2.81 0.78
N LEU A 183 23.09 3.39 0.27
CA LEU A 183 21.73 2.99 0.58
C LEU A 183 21.42 1.63 -0.02
N ILE A 184 21.75 1.43 -1.30
CA ILE A 184 21.53 0.14 -1.98
C ILE A 184 22.35 -0.96 -1.30
N THR A 185 23.62 -0.68 -1.00
CA THR A 185 24.50 -1.60 -0.24
C THR A 185 23.87 -1.96 1.10
N HIS A 186 23.38 -0.98 1.85
CA HIS A 186 22.72 -1.22 3.12
C HIS A 186 21.55 -2.20 2.97
N ILE A 187 20.65 -1.94 2.01
CA ILE A 187 19.48 -2.80 1.73
C ILE A 187 19.93 -4.23 1.36
N LEU A 188 20.89 -4.37 0.45
CA LEU A 188 21.43 -5.67 0.04
C LEU A 188 21.98 -6.46 1.24
N THR A 189 22.64 -5.80 2.19
CA THR A 189 23.21 -6.44 3.38
C THR A 189 22.19 -6.77 4.48
N THR A 190 21.09 -6.02 4.59
CA THR A 190 20.12 -6.20 5.69
C THR A 190 18.87 -6.97 5.31
N ALA A 191 18.51 -7.01 4.02
CA ALA A 191 17.24 -7.59 3.57
C ALA A 191 17.22 -9.13 3.54
N GLY A 192 18.39 -9.78 3.70
CA GLY A 192 18.53 -11.24 3.58
C GLY A 192 18.39 -11.70 2.12
N ILE A 193 19.00 -10.98 1.19
CA ILE A 193 18.92 -11.26 -0.26
C ILE A 193 19.68 -12.54 -0.60
N ASP A 194 19.01 -13.48 -1.27
CA ASP A 194 19.61 -14.71 -1.80
C ASP A 194 20.24 -14.51 -3.17
N ALA A 195 19.71 -13.60 -3.99
CA ALA A 195 20.21 -13.24 -5.31
C ALA A 195 19.68 -11.89 -5.81
N VAL A 196 20.37 -11.28 -6.77
CA VAL A 196 19.97 -10.02 -7.41
C VAL A 196 19.63 -10.28 -8.88
N MET A 197 18.42 -9.94 -9.29
CA MET A 197 18.01 -9.91 -10.69
C MET A 197 18.41 -8.57 -11.33
N VAL A 198 19.06 -8.63 -12.49
CA VAL A 198 19.64 -7.46 -13.16
C VAL A 198 19.51 -7.58 -14.68
N ASP A 199 19.32 -6.46 -15.38
CA ASP A 199 19.62 -6.39 -16.81
C ASP A 199 21.11 -6.68 -17.07
N ARG A 200 21.40 -7.36 -18.18
CA ARG A 200 22.75 -7.64 -18.68
C ARG A 200 23.61 -6.39 -18.75
N ALA A 201 23.03 -5.23 -19.08
CA ALA A 201 23.72 -3.95 -19.10
C ALA A 201 24.27 -3.55 -17.71
N ASN A 202 23.63 -4.00 -16.64
CA ASN A 202 23.94 -3.64 -15.26
C ASN A 202 24.78 -4.68 -14.50
N VAL A 203 25.05 -5.85 -15.08
CA VAL A 203 25.86 -6.93 -14.45
C VAL A 203 27.25 -6.44 -14.02
N ALA A 204 27.84 -5.49 -14.76
CA ALA A 204 29.17 -4.93 -14.48
C ALA A 204 29.14 -3.70 -13.55
N SER A 205 28.00 -3.41 -12.92
CA SER A 205 27.89 -2.29 -11.98
C SER A 205 28.95 -2.39 -10.86
N PRO A 206 29.77 -1.35 -10.60
CA PRO A 206 30.74 -1.35 -9.51
C PRO A 206 30.12 -1.68 -8.15
N LEU A 207 28.89 -1.21 -7.93
CA LEU A 207 28.12 -1.49 -6.72
C LEU A 207 27.85 -2.99 -6.53
N LEU A 208 27.42 -3.68 -7.59
CA LEU A 208 27.09 -5.11 -7.53
C LEU A 208 28.34 -5.99 -7.53
N THR A 209 29.37 -5.61 -8.31
CA THR A 209 30.65 -6.33 -8.33
C THR A 209 31.40 -6.22 -7.00
N ALA A 210 31.12 -5.20 -6.18
CA ALA A 210 31.59 -5.11 -4.80
C ALA A 210 30.89 -6.09 -3.83
N GLN A 211 29.88 -6.83 -4.28
CA GLN A 211 29.13 -7.84 -3.52
C GLN A 211 29.28 -9.24 -4.14
N PRO A 212 30.50 -9.82 -4.17
CA PRO A 212 30.80 -11.04 -4.93
C PRO A 212 30.05 -12.29 -4.43
N GLU A 213 29.54 -12.26 -3.20
CA GLU A 213 28.80 -13.36 -2.59
C GLU A 213 27.34 -13.42 -3.06
N LEU A 214 26.81 -12.35 -3.67
CA LEU A 214 25.43 -12.31 -4.18
C LEU A 214 25.38 -12.78 -5.63
N PRO A 215 24.72 -13.90 -5.94
CA PRO A 215 24.52 -14.35 -7.31
C PRO A 215 23.73 -13.30 -8.11
N LEU A 216 24.25 -12.98 -9.30
CA LEU A 216 23.57 -12.10 -10.26
C LEU A 216 22.80 -12.95 -11.27
N ILE A 217 21.49 -12.73 -11.33
CA ILE A 217 20.55 -13.43 -12.21
C ILE A 217 20.19 -12.49 -13.36
N PRO A 218 20.47 -12.87 -14.63
CA PRO A 218 19.96 -12.10 -15.77
C PRO A 218 18.44 -12.07 -15.75
N ILE A 219 17.84 -10.88 -15.67
CA ILE A 219 16.39 -10.71 -15.57
C ILE A 219 15.64 -11.23 -16.81
N ASP A 220 16.32 -11.24 -17.97
CA ASP A 220 15.83 -11.78 -19.23
C ASP A 220 16.16 -13.27 -19.44
N GLY A 221 16.80 -13.93 -18.46
CA GLY A 221 17.31 -15.29 -18.61
C GLY A 221 16.24 -16.34 -18.88
N TYR A 222 14.99 -16.08 -18.45
CA TYR A 222 13.83 -16.93 -18.73
C TYR A 222 13.51 -17.06 -20.23
N LEU A 223 13.97 -16.15 -21.09
CA LEU A 223 13.79 -16.24 -22.53
C LEU A 223 14.48 -17.48 -23.14
N GLN A 224 15.49 -18.03 -22.46
CA GLN A 224 16.18 -19.25 -22.88
C GLN A 224 15.39 -20.53 -22.52
N VAL A 225 14.31 -20.41 -21.75
CA VAL A 225 13.45 -21.55 -21.38
C VAL A 225 12.50 -21.86 -22.53
N THR A 226 12.89 -22.82 -23.38
CA THR A 226 12.10 -23.27 -24.53
C THR A 226 11.08 -24.35 -24.15
N ASN A 227 11.47 -25.28 -23.28
CA ASN A 227 10.60 -26.35 -22.77
C ASN A 227 9.98 -25.92 -21.44
N TRP A 228 8.85 -25.21 -21.51
CA TRP A 228 8.09 -24.79 -20.35
C TRP A 228 6.77 -25.57 -20.23
N GLN A 229 6.37 -25.80 -19.00
CA GLN A 229 5.04 -26.23 -18.60
C GLN A 229 4.71 -25.44 -17.33
N PRO A 230 3.48 -24.91 -17.16
CA PRO A 230 3.09 -24.24 -15.93
C PRO A 230 3.37 -25.14 -14.73
N LEU A 231 4.12 -24.62 -13.75
CA LEU A 231 4.31 -25.33 -12.50
C LEU A 231 2.98 -25.39 -11.76
N PRO A 232 2.69 -26.50 -11.02
CA PRO A 232 1.53 -26.53 -10.16
C PRO A 232 1.64 -25.44 -9.08
N PRO A 233 0.51 -24.84 -8.66
CA PRO A 233 0.49 -23.90 -7.54
C PRO A 233 1.14 -24.53 -6.31
N ASP A 234 2.00 -23.77 -5.64
CA ASP A 234 2.61 -24.22 -4.39
C ASP A 234 1.60 -24.07 -3.24
N LYS A 235 1.28 -25.20 -2.60
CA LYS A 235 0.30 -25.25 -1.50
C LYS A 235 0.80 -24.55 -0.23
N ALA A 236 2.10 -24.28 -0.12
CA ALA A 236 2.66 -23.53 1.00
C ALA A 236 2.29 -22.03 0.95
N ILE A 237 2.01 -21.49 -0.24
CA ILE A 237 1.70 -20.07 -0.43
C ILE A 237 0.29 -19.79 0.09
N ASN A 238 0.21 -18.84 1.02
CA ASN A 238 -1.03 -18.41 1.65
C ASN A 238 -1.00 -16.90 1.92
N ALA A 239 -2.08 -16.38 2.50
CA ALA A 239 -2.24 -14.96 2.80
C ALA A 239 -1.14 -14.38 3.71
N ASP A 240 -0.48 -15.19 4.53
CA ASP A 240 0.61 -14.77 5.42
C ASP A 240 2.00 -14.84 4.80
N THR A 241 2.12 -15.36 3.58
CA THR A 241 3.39 -15.45 2.86
C THR A 241 3.90 -14.04 2.55
N LEU A 242 5.20 -13.79 2.76
CA LEU A 242 5.84 -12.53 2.37
C LEU A 242 5.84 -12.39 0.85
N MET A 243 5.42 -11.22 0.37
CA MET A 243 5.36 -10.90 -1.06
C MET A 243 6.48 -9.95 -1.46
N TYR A 244 6.65 -8.85 -0.71
CA TYR A 244 7.69 -7.88 -0.99
C TYR A 244 8.21 -7.18 0.26
N LYS A 245 9.39 -6.58 0.16
CA LYS A 245 9.91 -5.63 1.14
C LYS A 245 10.20 -4.29 0.47
N VAL A 246 9.84 -3.21 1.13
CA VAL A 246 10.23 -1.83 0.75
C VAL A 246 10.98 -1.18 1.89
N TYR A 247 11.86 -0.24 1.55
CA TYR A 247 12.71 0.45 2.52
C TYR A 247 12.37 1.93 2.52
N THR A 248 11.99 2.44 3.69
CA THR A 248 11.56 3.84 3.87
C THR A 248 12.59 4.63 4.64
N SER A 249 12.63 5.95 4.47
CA SER A 249 13.52 6.81 5.26
C SER A 249 13.16 6.73 6.74
N GLY A 250 14.05 6.18 7.56
CA GLY A 250 13.84 6.13 9.00
C GLY A 250 14.16 7.47 9.66
N SER A 251 13.39 7.80 10.70
CA SER A 251 13.64 8.96 11.57
C SER A 251 15.04 8.98 12.21
N THR A 252 15.73 7.84 12.25
CA THR A 252 17.08 7.67 12.77
C THR A 252 18.18 7.83 11.71
N GLY A 253 17.81 8.16 10.46
CA GLY A 253 18.74 8.26 9.33
C GLY A 253 19.09 6.92 8.66
N LEU A 254 18.72 5.79 9.28
CA LEU A 254 18.82 4.47 8.67
C LEU A 254 17.48 4.04 8.06
N PRO A 255 17.47 3.45 6.86
CA PRO A 255 16.26 2.92 6.25
C PRO A 255 15.55 1.90 7.14
N LYS A 256 14.22 1.94 7.17
CA LYS A 256 13.38 0.96 7.87
C LYS A 256 12.72 0.03 6.86
N GLU A 257 12.86 -1.27 7.08
CA GLU A 257 12.16 -2.29 6.29
C GLU A 257 10.67 -2.30 6.62
N LEU A 258 9.85 -2.35 5.58
CA LEU A 258 8.44 -2.72 5.64
C LEU A 258 8.28 -4.00 4.81
N ALA A 259 7.92 -5.09 5.49
CA ALA A 259 7.68 -6.39 4.87
C ALA A 259 6.17 -6.60 4.69
N ALA A 260 5.73 -6.69 3.43
CA ALA A 260 4.34 -6.87 3.07
C ALA A 260 4.04 -8.34 2.76
N ARG A 261 2.90 -8.82 3.29
CA ARG A 261 2.37 -10.16 3.01
C ARG A 261 1.40 -10.12 1.83
N HIS A 262 1.16 -11.28 1.22
CA HIS A 262 0.16 -11.43 0.15
C HIS A 262 -1.22 -10.90 0.54
N SER A 263 -1.64 -11.07 1.80
CA SER A 263 -2.91 -10.56 2.32
C SER A 263 -3.09 -9.07 2.08
N LEU A 264 -2.05 -8.25 2.24
CA LEU A 264 -2.12 -6.80 2.00
C LEU A 264 -2.51 -6.53 0.54
N MET A 265 -1.78 -7.13 -0.41
CA MET A 265 -2.00 -6.91 -1.83
C MET A 265 -3.36 -7.43 -2.29
N LEU A 266 -3.78 -8.62 -1.83
CA LEU A 266 -5.08 -9.19 -2.19
C LEU A 266 -6.25 -8.31 -1.69
N ASN A 267 -6.13 -7.73 -0.50
CA ASN A 267 -7.13 -6.77 0.00
C ASN A 267 -7.15 -5.49 -0.81
N ILE A 268 -5.98 -4.95 -1.21
CA ILE A 268 -5.90 -3.76 -2.08
C ILE A 268 -6.56 -4.03 -3.43
N ILE A 269 -6.26 -5.17 -4.07
CA ILE A 269 -6.88 -5.58 -5.34
C ILE A 269 -8.39 -5.64 -5.19
N GLN A 270 -8.90 -6.35 -4.18
CA GLN A 270 -10.34 -6.49 -3.95
C GLN A 270 -11.00 -5.13 -3.68
N TRP A 271 -10.38 -4.28 -2.87
CA TRP A 271 -10.90 -2.95 -2.56
C TRP A 271 -10.96 -2.07 -3.81
N GLN A 272 -9.87 -1.98 -4.59
CA GLN A 272 -9.85 -1.20 -5.83
C GLN A 272 -10.78 -1.77 -6.91
N ASN A 273 -11.00 -3.08 -6.91
CA ASN A 273 -12.00 -3.70 -7.76
C ASN A 273 -13.42 -3.25 -7.37
N GLY A 274 -13.68 -2.89 -6.10
CA GLY A 274 -14.99 -2.46 -5.60
C GLY A 274 -15.34 -0.99 -5.83
N ILE A 275 -14.35 -0.09 -5.97
CA ILE A 275 -14.58 1.38 -6.03
C ILE A 275 -15.07 1.92 -7.39
N GLY A 276 -15.40 1.04 -8.35
CA GLY A 276 -16.09 1.44 -9.58
C GLY A 276 -15.26 2.27 -10.58
N LEU A 277 -13.93 2.12 -10.60
CA LEU A 277 -13.09 2.69 -11.67
C LEU A 277 -13.53 2.15 -13.04
N ASP A 278 -13.33 2.94 -14.10
CA ASP A 278 -13.60 2.52 -15.48
C ASP A 278 -12.76 1.29 -15.83
N LYS A 279 -13.42 0.18 -16.15
CA LYS A 279 -12.79 -1.11 -16.47
C LYS A 279 -13.04 -1.56 -17.91
N PRO A 280 -12.06 -2.22 -18.56
CA PRO A 280 -10.71 -2.48 -18.05
C PRO A 280 -9.85 -1.21 -18.00
N ALA A 281 -9.10 -1.05 -16.90
CA ALA A 281 -8.30 0.16 -16.69
C ALA A 281 -7.00 0.11 -17.52
N ARG A 282 -6.60 1.24 -18.09
CA ARG A 282 -5.27 1.44 -18.69
C ARG A 282 -4.44 2.23 -17.71
N THR A 283 -3.51 1.55 -17.05
CA THR A 283 -2.71 2.10 -15.94
C THR A 283 -1.30 2.37 -16.41
N LEU A 284 -0.80 3.56 -16.13
CA LEU A 284 0.59 3.91 -16.35
C LEU A 284 1.43 3.34 -15.20
N GLN A 285 2.44 2.52 -15.53
CA GLN A 285 3.50 2.17 -14.59
C GLN A 285 4.54 3.29 -14.66
N PHE A 286 4.68 4.03 -13.56
CA PHE A 286 5.73 5.06 -13.47
C PHE A 286 6.36 5.14 -12.08
N THR A 287 5.70 4.60 -11.06
CA THR A 287 6.27 4.59 -9.72
C THR A 287 7.46 3.64 -9.65
N SER A 288 8.57 4.07 -9.05
CA SER A 288 9.75 3.21 -8.87
C SER A 288 9.42 1.93 -8.12
N LEU A 289 10.04 0.81 -8.52
CA LEU A 289 9.86 -0.52 -7.89
C LEU A 289 10.27 -0.56 -6.41
N SER A 290 11.02 0.45 -5.96
CA SER A 290 11.37 0.64 -4.54
C SER A 290 10.21 1.09 -3.65
N PHE A 291 9.08 1.50 -4.24
CA PHE A 291 7.88 1.96 -3.52
C PHE A 291 6.70 0.99 -3.68
N ASP A 292 5.89 0.89 -2.63
CA ASP A 292 4.74 0.00 -2.54
C ASP A 292 3.65 0.28 -3.59
N ILE A 293 3.45 1.55 -3.95
CA ILE A 293 2.52 1.99 -4.99
C ILE A 293 2.81 1.35 -6.36
N SER A 294 4.07 1.09 -6.71
CA SER A 294 4.39 0.41 -7.98
C SER A 294 3.79 -1.01 -8.04
N HIS A 295 3.82 -1.73 -6.92
CA HIS A 295 3.24 -3.07 -6.82
C HIS A 295 1.72 -3.03 -6.91
N GLN A 296 1.10 -1.97 -6.40
CA GLN A 296 -0.34 -1.72 -6.54
C GLN A 296 -0.71 -1.40 -8.00
N GLU A 297 0.05 -0.55 -8.69
CA GLU A 297 -0.12 -0.28 -10.13
C GLU A 297 -0.09 -1.58 -10.94
N ILE A 298 0.90 -2.44 -10.68
CA ILE A 298 1.09 -3.71 -11.38
C ILE A 298 -0.03 -4.70 -11.05
N CYS A 299 -0.20 -5.02 -9.78
CA CYS A 299 -1.03 -6.14 -9.36
C CYS A 299 -2.52 -5.87 -9.55
N THR A 300 -3.01 -4.68 -9.20
CA THR A 300 -4.42 -4.35 -9.38
C THR A 300 -4.78 -4.36 -10.86
N THR A 301 -3.99 -3.68 -11.70
CA THR A 301 -4.24 -3.62 -13.15
C THR A 301 -4.36 -5.00 -13.76
N LEU A 302 -3.38 -5.87 -13.51
CA LEU A 302 -3.31 -7.19 -14.14
C LEU A 302 -4.28 -8.20 -13.50
N CYS A 303 -4.62 -8.08 -12.22
CA CYS A 303 -5.59 -8.96 -11.59
C CYS A 303 -7.04 -8.62 -11.93
N THR A 304 -7.32 -7.41 -12.46
CA THR A 304 -8.67 -6.97 -12.80
C THR A 304 -8.89 -6.72 -14.30
N GLY A 305 -8.04 -7.27 -15.17
CA GLY A 305 -8.24 -7.24 -16.62
C GLY A 305 -7.80 -5.96 -17.32
N GLY A 306 -7.09 -5.08 -16.62
CA GLY A 306 -6.53 -3.86 -17.20
C GLY A 306 -5.31 -4.09 -18.08
N THR A 307 -4.81 -3.01 -18.67
CA THR A 307 -3.56 -2.97 -19.44
C THR A 307 -2.55 -2.08 -18.73
N LEU A 308 -1.37 -2.63 -18.44
CA LEU A 308 -0.24 -1.90 -17.86
C LEU A 308 0.59 -1.27 -18.98
N LEU A 309 0.81 0.03 -18.93
CA LEU A 309 1.63 0.76 -19.90
C LEU A 309 2.97 1.12 -19.25
N LEU A 310 4.07 0.65 -19.84
CA LEU A 310 5.42 0.91 -19.33
C LEU A 310 6.03 2.13 -19.99
N LEU A 311 6.79 2.89 -19.21
CA LEU A 311 7.50 4.07 -19.67
C LEU A 311 8.96 3.76 -20.01
N PRO A 312 9.59 4.55 -20.90
CA PRO A 312 11.04 4.56 -21.02
C PRO A 312 11.70 4.90 -19.66
N PRO A 313 12.90 4.37 -19.41
CA PRO A 313 13.76 4.88 -18.34
C PRO A 313 13.86 6.41 -18.41
N ASP A 314 13.85 7.07 -17.24
CA ASP A 314 13.98 8.53 -17.08
C ASP A 314 12.82 9.38 -17.61
N PHE A 315 11.73 8.75 -18.02
CA PHE A 315 10.56 9.48 -18.48
C PHE A 315 9.86 10.23 -17.33
N VAL A 316 9.81 11.56 -17.43
CA VAL A 316 9.13 12.40 -16.44
C VAL A 316 7.65 12.51 -16.77
N VAL A 317 6.82 11.86 -15.96
CA VAL A 317 5.37 12.04 -16.03
C VAL A 317 5.02 13.43 -15.52
N THR A 318 4.16 14.14 -16.24
CA THR A 318 3.57 15.41 -15.79
C THR A 318 2.06 15.29 -15.77
N ILE A 319 1.38 16.08 -14.95
CA ILE A 319 -0.08 16.11 -14.93
C ILE A 319 -0.65 16.48 -16.30
N ARG A 320 0.04 17.37 -17.03
CA ARG A 320 -0.36 17.78 -18.38
C ARG A 320 -0.34 16.60 -19.35
N LEU A 321 0.74 15.84 -19.37
CA LEU A 321 0.85 14.64 -20.20
C LEU A 321 -0.26 13.64 -19.86
N TYR A 322 -0.51 13.42 -18.56
CA TYR A 322 -1.60 12.54 -18.14
C TYR A 322 -2.95 13.02 -18.67
N CYS A 323 -3.28 14.30 -18.51
CA CYS A 323 -4.53 14.85 -19.04
C CYS A 323 -4.64 14.70 -20.56
N ASP A 324 -3.54 14.87 -21.29
CA ASP A 324 -3.52 14.72 -22.74
C ASP A 324 -3.71 13.25 -23.16
N LEU A 325 -3.05 12.30 -22.48
CA LEU A 325 -3.25 10.85 -22.71
C LEU A 325 -4.64 10.36 -22.29
N TYR A 326 -5.19 10.88 -21.20
CA TYR A 326 -6.54 10.57 -20.72
C TYR A 326 -7.59 11.01 -21.74
N LYS A 327 -7.48 12.23 -22.30
CA LYS A 327 -8.36 12.72 -23.38
C LYS A 327 -8.32 11.84 -24.63
N LEU A 328 -7.17 11.22 -24.91
CA LEU A 328 -7.00 10.29 -26.02
C LEU A 328 -7.47 8.86 -25.70
N SER A 329 -8.08 8.63 -24.53
CA SER A 329 -8.46 7.29 -24.03
C SER A 329 -7.28 6.31 -23.95
N ALA A 330 -6.06 6.84 -23.87
CA ALA A 330 -4.84 6.05 -23.73
C ALA A 330 -4.58 5.64 -22.28
N LEU A 331 -5.15 6.38 -21.31
CA LEU A 331 -5.08 6.11 -19.87
C LEU A 331 -6.47 6.25 -19.25
N SER A 332 -6.78 5.39 -18.28
CA SER A 332 -8.01 5.52 -17.47
C SER A 332 -7.76 5.39 -15.97
N ALA A 333 -6.54 5.04 -15.55
CA ALA A 333 -6.14 5.06 -14.14
C ALA A 333 -4.68 5.51 -13.98
N CYS A 334 -4.41 6.29 -12.93
CA CYS A 334 -3.07 6.63 -12.47
C CYS A 334 -3.12 7.00 -10.98
N ILE A 335 -2.02 6.76 -10.26
CA ILE A 335 -1.86 7.13 -8.85
C ILE A 335 -0.79 8.20 -8.76
N PHE A 336 -1.18 9.46 -8.53
CA PHE A 336 -0.23 10.57 -8.43
C PHE A 336 0.11 10.92 -6.97
N PRO A 337 1.39 11.13 -6.64
CA PRO A 337 1.76 11.86 -5.43
C PRO A 337 1.14 13.27 -5.45
N ILE A 338 0.75 13.79 -4.29
CA ILE A 338 0.14 15.13 -4.15
C ILE A 338 1.01 16.23 -4.80
N LEU A 339 2.33 16.04 -4.81
CA LEU A 339 3.28 16.99 -5.41
C LEU A 339 3.01 17.26 -6.90
N PHE A 340 2.44 16.30 -7.63
CA PHE A 340 2.06 16.47 -9.05
C PHE A 340 0.91 17.46 -9.25
N CYS A 341 0.14 17.78 -8.21
CA CYS A 341 -0.93 18.79 -8.29
C CYS A 341 -0.41 20.22 -8.16
N ASN A 342 0.87 20.42 -7.80
CA ASN A 342 1.48 21.73 -7.59
C ASN A 342 2.30 22.24 -8.79
N THR A 343 2.33 21.48 -9.89
CA THR A 343 3.11 21.75 -11.11
C THR A 343 2.22 21.79 -12.34
#